data_AF-A0A1I7KR44-F1
#
_entry.id   AF-A0A1I7KR44-F1
#
_cell.length_a   1.000
_cell.length_b   1.000
_cell.length_c   1.000
_cell.angle_alpha   90.00
_cell.angle_beta   90.00
_cell.angle_gamma   90.00
#
_symmetry.space_group_name_H-M   'P 1'
#
loop_
_entity.id
_entity.type
_entity.pdbx_description
1 polymer ?
#
loop_
_entity_poly.entity_id
_entity_poly.type
_entity_poly.pdbx_seq_one_letter_code
_entity_poly.pdbx_strand_id
1 'polypeptide(L)'
;MRRSERLIRITKDLLDHPNRALSLSDLAERLEAAKSSISEDVALVRGVLERDGSGVVWSIAGAAGGVKYQVRVPPAQREAFQQNIVARLSDPSRILPGGFLYMSDVLGDPDVLDLAGRLFAEAFADRDIQVVVTVETKGIPLAVSAARYLHVPVAVVRRDHRVTEGASVSIHYISGSERRIQTMSISKRAMPQRARALVVDDFMKAGATAKGVVNLLAEFEAQVAGVAVFVATQEPAEKLVPEYVSLFTLGPLQEGAGVILAPALPVQS
;
A
#
# COMPACT_ATOMS: atom_id res chain seq x y z
N MET A 1 -27.77 5.47 -24.68
CA MET A 1 -27.79 5.41 -23.20
C MET A 1 -28.11 6.78 -22.59
N ARG A 2 -28.82 6.86 -21.45
CA ARG A 2 -29.07 8.14 -20.76
C ARG A 2 -27.79 8.65 -20.09
N ARG A 3 -27.62 9.98 -19.97
CA ARG A 3 -26.43 10.58 -19.33
C ARG A 3 -26.26 10.12 -17.87
N SER A 4 -27.34 10.03 -17.11
CA SER A 4 -27.32 9.57 -15.71
C SER A 4 -26.75 8.16 -15.56
N GLU A 5 -27.17 7.22 -16.41
CA GLU A 5 -26.65 5.85 -16.44
C GLU A 5 -25.16 5.83 -16.81
N ARG A 6 -24.77 6.67 -17.76
CA ARG A 6 -23.39 6.79 -18.22
C ARG A 6 -22.46 7.30 -17.12
N LEU A 7 -22.88 8.33 -16.38
CA LEU A 7 -22.17 8.85 -15.22
C LEU A 7 -21.98 7.77 -14.14
N ILE A 8 -23.02 7.01 -13.81
CA ILE A 8 -22.93 5.91 -12.83
C ILE A 8 -21.89 4.87 -13.27
N ARG A 9 -21.92 4.48 -14.55
CA ARG A 9 -20.98 3.48 -15.10
C ARG A 9 -19.54 3.98 -15.12
N ILE A 10 -19.32 5.21 -15.58
CA ILE A 10 -17.98 5.85 -15.59
C ILE A 10 -17.43 5.94 -14.16
N THR A 11 -18.23 6.40 -13.20
CA THR A 11 -17.81 6.45 -11.79
C THR A 11 -17.45 5.07 -11.28
N LYS A 12 -18.29 4.05 -11.54
CA LYS A 12 -18.00 2.66 -11.14
C LYS A 12 -16.70 2.15 -11.74
N ASP A 13 -16.48 2.35 -13.04
CA ASP A 13 -15.26 1.89 -13.73
C ASP A 13 -13.99 2.52 -13.14
N LEU A 14 -14.03 3.81 -12.83
CA LEU A 14 -12.91 4.53 -12.22
C LEU A 14 -12.63 4.03 -10.79
N LEU A 15 -13.66 3.84 -9.97
CA LEU A 15 -13.51 3.43 -8.57
C LEU A 15 -13.17 1.94 -8.39
N ASP A 16 -13.66 1.06 -9.27
CA ASP A 16 -13.33 -0.37 -9.23
C ASP A 16 -11.92 -0.67 -9.76
N HIS A 17 -11.37 0.25 -10.56
CA HIS A 17 -10.06 0.12 -11.20
C HIS A 17 -9.21 1.37 -10.98
N PRO A 18 -8.89 1.73 -9.72
CA PRO A 18 -8.00 2.83 -9.42
C PRO A 18 -6.64 2.60 -10.07
N ASN A 19 -5.94 3.67 -10.41
CA ASN A 19 -4.65 3.75 -11.10
C ASN A 19 -4.54 2.96 -12.43
N ARG A 20 -5.65 2.44 -12.97
CA ARG A 20 -5.72 1.86 -14.31
C ARG A 20 -6.03 2.94 -15.35
N ALA A 21 -5.30 2.93 -16.46
CA ALA A 21 -5.65 3.76 -17.61
C ALA A 21 -6.92 3.22 -18.29
N LEU A 22 -7.94 4.08 -18.45
CA LEU A 22 -9.15 3.80 -19.19
C LEU A 22 -9.17 4.59 -20.50
N SER A 23 -9.30 3.91 -21.63
CA SER A 23 -9.43 4.52 -22.95
C SER A 23 -10.78 5.22 -23.09
N LEU A 24 -10.76 6.49 -23.51
CA LEU A 24 -12.00 7.23 -23.79
C LEU A 24 -12.73 6.67 -25.00
N SER A 25 -12.01 6.09 -25.96
CA SER A 25 -12.60 5.44 -27.13
C SER A 25 -13.33 4.15 -26.75
N ASP A 26 -12.73 3.33 -25.87
CA ASP A 26 -13.32 2.07 -25.42
C ASP A 26 -14.57 2.35 -24.57
N LEU A 27 -14.54 3.40 -23.73
CA LEU A 27 -15.71 3.85 -22.98
C LEU A 27 -16.82 4.37 -23.92
N ALA A 28 -16.47 5.11 -24.97
CA ALA A 28 -17.43 5.61 -25.95
C ALA A 28 -18.14 4.48 -26.69
N GLU A 29 -17.38 3.46 -27.12
CA GLU A 29 -17.93 2.27 -27.75
C GLU A 29 -18.83 1.48 -26.79
N ARG A 30 -18.32 1.14 -25.60
CA ARG A 30 -19.04 0.32 -24.61
C ARG A 30 -20.32 0.98 -24.08
N LEU A 31 -20.37 2.31 -24.04
CA LEU A 31 -21.51 3.08 -23.53
C LEU A 31 -22.39 3.66 -24.65
N GLU A 32 -22.08 3.33 -25.91
CA GLU A 32 -22.79 3.76 -27.12
C GLU A 32 -23.01 5.29 -27.13
N ALA A 33 -21.92 6.05 -26.96
CA ALA A 33 -21.94 7.51 -26.91
C ALA A 33 -20.76 8.13 -27.65
N ALA A 34 -20.91 9.37 -28.09
CA ALA A 34 -19.81 10.10 -28.72
C ALA A 34 -18.65 10.32 -27.71
N LYS A 35 -17.41 10.27 -28.20
CA LYS A 35 -16.20 10.49 -27.38
C LYS A 35 -16.23 11.84 -26.65
N SER A 36 -16.75 12.89 -27.29
CA SER A 36 -16.94 14.21 -26.67
C SER A 36 -17.89 14.15 -25.46
N SER A 37 -18.99 13.41 -25.56
CA SER A 37 -19.93 13.20 -24.46
C SER A 37 -19.30 12.41 -23.30
N ILE A 38 -18.44 11.42 -23.59
CA ILE A 38 -17.66 10.73 -22.55
C ILE A 38 -16.71 11.70 -21.86
N SER A 39 -15.98 12.52 -22.61
CA SER A 39 -15.05 13.50 -22.06
C SER A 39 -15.75 14.51 -21.13
N GLU A 40 -16.92 15.01 -21.52
CA GLU A 40 -17.74 15.89 -20.65
C GLU A 40 -18.19 15.19 -19.36
N ASP A 41 -18.60 13.94 -19.46
CA ASP A 41 -19.05 13.17 -18.29
C ASP A 41 -17.89 12.84 -17.35
N VAL A 42 -16.73 12.50 -17.88
CA VAL A 42 -15.53 12.31 -17.05
C VAL A 42 -15.13 13.62 -16.37
N ALA A 43 -15.26 14.77 -17.04
CA ALA A 43 -15.01 16.07 -16.41
C ALA A 43 -15.96 16.35 -15.24
N LEU A 44 -17.25 15.96 -15.35
CA LEU A 44 -18.20 16.05 -14.23
C LEU A 44 -17.80 15.12 -13.08
N VAL A 45 -17.47 13.86 -13.37
CA VAL A 45 -17.05 12.88 -12.36
C VAL A 45 -15.78 13.36 -11.65
N ARG A 46 -14.78 13.84 -12.40
CA ARG A 46 -13.57 14.47 -11.87
C ARG A 46 -13.92 15.58 -10.88
N GLY A 47 -14.76 16.53 -11.30
CA GLY A 47 -15.11 17.68 -10.46
C GLY A 47 -15.82 17.31 -9.16
N VAL A 48 -16.56 16.19 -9.12
CA VAL A 48 -17.15 15.67 -7.87
C VAL A 48 -16.08 15.02 -7.01
N LEU A 49 -15.30 14.08 -7.57
CA LEU A 49 -14.30 13.33 -6.80
C LEU A 49 -13.22 14.23 -6.18
N GLU A 50 -12.79 15.26 -6.92
CA GLU A 50 -11.80 16.25 -6.45
C GLU A 50 -12.38 17.16 -5.37
N ARG A 51 -13.63 17.63 -5.52
CA ARG A 51 -14.30 18.46 -4.50
C ARG A 51 -14.49 17.71 -3.19
N ASP A 52 -14.81 16.43 -3.27
CA ASP A 52 -14.98 15.57 -2.10
C ASP A 52 -13.63 15.13 -1.49
N GLY A 53 -12.51 15.44 -2.15
CA GLY A 53 -11.16 15.03 -1.73
C GLY A 53 -10.92 13.52 -1.81
N SER A 54 -11.77 12.79 -2.54
CA SER A 54 -11.74 11.33 -2.63
C SER A 54 -10.77 10.80 -3.70
N GLY A 55 -10.29 11.67 -4.58
CA GLY A 55 -9.25 11.34 -5.54
C GLY A 55 -9.14 12.33 -6.68
N VAL A 56 -8.23 12.05 -7.60
CA VAL A 56 -7.92 12.89 -8.77
C VAL A 56 -8.09 12.05 -10.03
N VAL A 57 -8.73 12.58 -11.06
CA VAL A 57 -8.89 11.90 -12.35
C VAL A 57 -7.96 12.55 -13.37
N TRP A 58 -6.82 11.96 -13.66
CA TRP A 58 -5.84 12.47 -14.62
C TRP A 58 -6.26 12.18 -16.05
N SER A 59 -5.95 13.11 -16.96
CA SER A 59 -6.01 12.86 -18.41
C SER A 59 -4.66 12.32 -18.90
N ILE A 60 -4.71 11.30 -19.74
CA ILE A 60 -3.55 10.75 -20.45
C ILE A 60 -3.61 11.25 -21.89
N ALA A 61 -2.60 12.02 -22.31
CA ALA A 61 -2.52 12.59 -23.65
C ALA A 61 -2.19 11.54 -24.73
N GLY A 62 -2.59 11.78 -25.99
CA GLY A 62 -2.27 10.95 -27.15
C GLY A 62 -3.50 10.44 -27.91
N ALA A 63 -3.28 9.80 -29.08
CA ALA A 63 -4.34 9.29 -29.96
C ALA A 63 -5.20 8.19 -29.29
N ALA A 64 -4.58 7.37 -28.44
CA ALA A 64 -5.23 6.40 -27.56
C ALA A 64 -5.52 6.97 -26.16
N GLY A 65 -5.61 8.31 -26.06
CA GLY A 65 -5.74 9.04 -24.80
C GLY A 65 -6.88 8.53 -23.92
N GLY A 66 -6.69 8.73 -22.62
CA GLY A 66 -7.49 8.07 -21.61
C GLY A 66 -7.59 8.89 -20.34
N VAL A 67 -8.15 8.26 -19.31
CA VAL A 67 -8.24 8.82 -17.97
C VAL A 67 -7.81 7.80 -16.94
N LYS A 68 -7.28 8.28 -15.82
CA LYS A 68 -6.81 7.43 -14.72
C LYS A 68 -7.24 8.05 -13.39
N TYR A 69 -7.95 7.30 -12.57
CA TYR A 69 -8.33 7.73 -11.24
C TYR A 69 -7.24 7.36 -10.23
N GLN A 70 -6.73 8.33 -9.49
CA GLN A 70 -5.84 8.11 -8.34
C GLN A 70 -6.60 8.40 -7.06
N VAL A 71 -6.60 7.44 -6.14
CA VAL A 71 -7.28 7.59 -4.85
C VAL A 71 -6.60 8.65 -3.99
N ARG A 72 -7.40 9.42 -3.25
CA ARG A 72 -6.96 10.28 -2.15
C ARG A 72 -7.85 10.02 -0.94
N VAL A 73 -7.33 10.23 0.26
CA VAL A 73 -8.10 10.13 1.49
C VAL A 73 -8.38 11.53 2.04
N PRO A 74 -9.65 11.94 2.14
CA PRO A 74 -10.02 13.24 2.71
C PRO A 74 -9.45 13.43 4.12
N PRO A 75 -9.01 14.66 4.51
CA PRO A 75 -8.43 14.91 5.82
C PRO A 75 -9.30 14.44 7.00
N ALA A 76 -10.60 14.71 6.96
CA ALA A 76 -11.53 14.28 8.01
C ALA A 76 -11.62 12.75 8.15
N GLN A 77 -11.57 12.02 7.02
CA GLN A 77 -11.56 10.55 7.04
C GLN A 77 -10.23 10.02 7.58
N ARG A 78 -9.11 10.65 7.20
CA ARG A 78 -7.77 10.31 7.70
C ARG A 78 -7.68 10.53 9.22
N GLU A 79 -8.18 11.66 9.72
CA GLU A 79 -8.20 11.97 11.15
C GLU A 79 -9.07 10.99 11.94
N ALA A 80 -10.28 10.68 11.45
CA ALA A 80 -11.16 9.70 12.08
C ALA A 80 -10.52 8.30 12.13
N PHE A 81 -9.88 7.89 11.04
CA PHE A 81 -9.10 6.64 10.99
C PHE A 81 -7.97 6.65 12.01
N GLN A 82 -7.16 7.70 12.05
CA GLN A 82 -6.05 7.84 12.99
C GLN A 82 -6.51 7.77 14.45
N GLN A 83 -7.57 8.49 14.80
CA GLN A 83 -8.16 8.47 16.14
C GLN A 83 -8.68 7.09 16.51
N ASN A 84 -9.36 6.39 15.58
CA ASN A 84 -9.86 5.04 15.80
C ASN A 84 -8.71 4.06 16.10
N ILE A 85 -7.66 4.07 15.28
CA ILE A 85 -6.52 3.17 15.46
C ILE A 85 -5.74 3.49 16.73
N VAL A 86 -5.49 4.77 17.02
CA VAL A 86 -4.84 5.18 18.27
C VAL A 86 -5.64 4.70 19.48
N ALA A 87 -6.96 4.89 19.48
CA ALA A 87 -7.81 4.42 20.57
C ALA A 87 -7.76 2.90 20.75
N ARG A 88 -7.81 2.13 19.65
CA ARG A 88 -7.77 0.66 19.68
C ARG A 88 -6.42 0.13 20.15
N LEU A 89 -5.32 0.64 19.59
CA LEU A 89 -3.98 0.10 19.81
C LEU A 89 -3.28 0.62 21.07
N SER A 90 -3.80 1.68 21.70
CA SER A 90 -3.25 2.20 22.96
C SER A 90 -3.61 1.36 24.20
N ASP A 91 -4.40 0.29 24.04
CA ASP A 91 -4.75 -0.63 25.13
C ASP A 91 -3.50 -1.37 25.65
N PRO A 92 -3.14 -1.24 26.94
CA PRO A 92 -1.99 -1.93 27.53
C PRO A 92 -2.07 -3.46 27.44
N SER A 93 -3.27 -4.05 27.34
CA SER A 93 -3.46 -5.50 27.18
C SER A 93 -2.86 -6.05 25.89
N ARG A 94 -2.55 -5.18 24.93
CA ARG A 94 -1.93 -5.52 23.64
C ARG A 94 -0.41 -5.64 23.72
N ILE A 95 0.23 -5.28 24.83
CA ILE A 95 1.69 -5.39 24.97
C ILE A 95 2.08 -6.87 25.01
N LEU A 96 3.00 -7.26 24.15
CA LEU A 96 3.54 -8.61 24.06
C LEU A 96 5.03 -8.64 24.48
N PRO A 97 5.53 -9.78 24.99
CA PRO A 97 6.95 -9.94 25.32
C PRO A 97 7.86 -9.58 24.15
N GLY A 98 9.00 -8.93 24.44
CA GLY A 98 9.98 -8.51 23.43
C GLY A 98 9.73 -7.13 22.81
N GLY A 99 8.76 -6.37 23.34
CA GLY A 99 8.43 -5.04 22.87
C GLY A 99 7.64 -5.07 21.56
N PHE A 100 6.68 -6.00 21.46
CA PHE A 100 5.74 -6.09 20.35
C PHE A 100 4.35 -5.66 20.80
N LEU A 101 3.52 -5.28 19.84
CA LEU A 101 2.13 -4.90 20.06
C LEU A 101 1.21 -5.88 19.30
N TYR A 102 0.16 -6.35 19.96
CA TYR A 102 -0.86 -7.18 19.33
C TYR A 102 -1.77 -6.34 18.43
N MET A 103 -1.64 -6.56 17.11
CA MET A 103 -2.37 -5.83 16.07
C MET A 103 -3.22 -6.73 15.16
N SER A 104 -3.30 -8.05 15.44
CA SER A 104 -3.84 -9.00 14.48
C SER A 104 -5.34 -8.82 14.23
N ASP A 105 -6.11 -8.39 15.24
CA ASP A 105 -7.53 -8.04 15.12
C ASP A 105 -7.74 -6.75 14.32
N VAL A 106 -6.84 -5.77 14.50
CA VAL A 106 -6.86 -4.50 13.76
C VAL A 106 -6.51 -4.72 12.28
N LEU A 107 -5.50 -5.54 12.00
CA LEU A 107 -5.10 -5.89 10.64
C LEU A 107 -5.95 -7.00 10.02
N GLY A 108 -6.89 -7.55 10.79
CA GLY A 108 -7.94 -8.45 10.29
C GLY A 108 -9.23 -7.71 9.91
N ASP A 109 -9.32 -6.41 10.20
CA ASP A 109 -10.48 -5.57 9.94
C ASP A 109 -10.42 -5.01 8.49
N PRO A 110 -11.35 -5.39 7.59
CA PRO A 110 -11.34 -4.97 6.20
C PRO A 110 -11.40 -3.45 6.01
N ASP A 111 -12.10 -2.72 6.88
CA ASP A 111 -12.23 -1.26 6.76
C ASP A 111 -10.91 -0.57 7.12
N VAL A 112 -10.17 -1.13 8.08
CA VAL A 112 -8.82 -0.67 8.43
C VAL A 112 -7.85 -0.94 7.28
N LEU A 113 -7.89 -2.15 6.72
CA LEU A 113 -7.03 -2.53 5.60
C LEU A 113 -7.31 -1.68 4.36
N ASP A 114 -8.58 -1.42 4.05
CA ASP A 114 -8.98 -0.61 2.91
C ASP A 114 -8.43 0.82 3.03
N LEU A 115 -8.65 1.48 4.17
CA LEU A 115 -8.15 2.83 4.40
C LEU A 115 -6.62 2.90 4.44
N ALA A 116 -5.94 1.94 5.08
CA ALA A 116 -4.49 1.88 5.10
C ALA A 116 -3.91 1.69 3.69
N GLY A 117 -4.53 0.84 2.87
CA GLY A 117 -4.15 0.63 1.47
C GLY A 117 -4.31 1.89 0.62
N ARG A 118 -5.41 2.65 0.81
CA ARG A 118 -5.60 3.95 0.14
C ARG A 118 -4.53 4.96 0.55
N LEU A 119 -4.20 5.05 1.84
CA LEU A 119 -3.17 5.96 2.35
C LEU A 119 -1.78 5.63 1.79
N PHE A 120 -1.44 4.34 1.66
CA PHE A 120 -0.19 3.95 1.01
C PHE A 120 -0.20 4.23 -0.49
N ALA A 121 -1.29 3.90 -1.20
CA ALA A 121 -1.37 4.21 -2.62
C ALA A 121 -1.28 5.73 -2.88
N GLU A 122 -1.88 6.54 -2.01
CA GLU A 122 -1.77 7.99 -2.03
C GLU A 122 -0.32 8.47 -1.82
N ALA A 123 0.39 7.93 -0.82
CA ALA A 123 1.76 8.32 -0.49
C ALA A 123 2.79 7.94 -1.58
N PHE A 124 2.50 6.90 -2.36
CA PHE A 124 3.39 6.39 -3.41
C PHE A 124 2.85 6.63 -4.83
N ALA A 125 1.83 7.48 -5.00
CA ALA A 125 1.12 7.69 -6.27
C ALA A 125 2.04 8.14 -7.43
N ASP A 126 3.07 8.91 -7.13
CA ASP A 126 3.99 9.51 -8.11
C ASP A 126 5.31 8.72 -8.25
N ARG A 127 5.38 7.54 -7.66
CA ARG A 127 6.60 6.71 -7.64
C ARG A 127 6.64 5.63 -8.72
N ASP A 128 5.61 5.51 -9.57
CA ASP A 128 5.53 4.50 -10.64
C ASP A 128 5.79 3.07 -10.12
N ILE A 129 5.06 2.68 -9.09
CA ILE A 129 5.15 1.34 -8.51
C ILE A 129 4.64 0.32 -9.54
N GLN A 130 5.36 -0.80 -9.69
CA GLN A 130 5.06 -1.88 -10.62
C GLN A 130 4.76 -3.22 -9.93
N VAL A 131 5.15 -3.36 -8.66
CA VAL A 131 4.87 -4.53 -7.83
C VAL A 131 4.89 -4.14 -6.35
N VAL A 132 3.95 -4.68 -5.58
CA VAL A 132 4.00 -4.60 -4.12
C VAL A 132 4.61 -5.89 -3.58
N VAL A 133 5.60 -5.77 -2.69
CA VAL A 133 6.30 -6.91 -2.10
C VAL A 133 6.06 -6.92 -0.60
N THR A 134 5.76 -8.08 -0.02
CA THR A 134 5.63 -8.24 1.44
C THR A 134 6.26 -9.53 1.89
N VAL A 135 6.51 -9.68 3.20
CA VAL A 135 6.93 -10.96 3.80
C VAL A 135 5.73 -11.60 4.48
N GLU A 136 5.60 -12.91 4.35
CA GLU A 136 4.55 -13.62 5.07
C GLU A 136 4.69 -13.45 6.60
N THR A 137 3.59 -13.44 7.36
CA THR A 137 2.19 -13.63 6.92
C THR A 137 1.32 -12.39 7.15
N LYS A 138 1.58 -11.64 8.22
CA LYS A 138 0.67 -10.59 8.72
C LYS A 138 0.58 -9.37 7.80
N GLY A 139 1.64 -9.05 7.05
CA GLY A 139 1.64 -7.94 6.10
C GLY A 139 0.85 -8.20 4.80
N ILE A 140 0.46 -9.45 4.52
CA ILE A 140 -0.17 -9.83 3.24
C ILE A 140 -1.48 -9.07 2.98
N PRO A 141 -2.46 -9.00 3.91
CA PRO A 141 -3.71 -8.30 3.64
C PRO A 141 -3.51 -6.81 3.35
N LEU A 142 -2.55 -6.19 4.04
CA LEU A 142 -2.19 -4.79 3.86
C LEU A 142 -1.52 -4.55 2.50
N ALA A 143 -0.62 -5.44 2.10
CA ALA A 143 0.03 -5.42 0.79
C ALA A 143 -0.99 -5.58 -0.35
N VAL A 144 -1.94 -6.50 -0.22
CA VAL A 144 -3.04 -6.68 -1.19
C VAL A 144 -3.91 -5.43 -1.29
N SER A 145 -4.23 -4.80 -0.16
CA SER A 145 -5.00 -3.56 -0.16
C SER A 145 -4.26 -2.42 -0.87
N ALA A 146 -2.99 -2.19 -0.56
CA ALA A 146 -2.18 -1.17 -1.24
C ALA A 146 -2.05 -1.45 -2.75
N ALA A 147 -1.79 -2.71 -3.11
CA ALA A 147 -1.65 -3.15 -4.50
C ALA A 147 -2.94 -2.96 -5.32
N ARG A 148 -4.11 -3.17 -4.71
CA ARG A 148 -5.42 -2.89 -5.32
C ARG A 148 -5.51 -1.44 -5.79
N TYR A 149 -5.16 -0.49 -4.92
CA TYR A 149 -5.24 0.95 -5.21
C TYR A 149 -4.13 1.46 -6.13
N LEU A 150 -2.95 0.82 -6.09
CA LEU A 150 -1.85 1.08 -7.02
C LEU A 150 -2.02 0.39 -8.38
N HIS A 151 -2.95 -0.57 -8.50
CA HIS A 151 -3.18 -1.40 -9.69
C HIS A 151 -1.98 -2.24 -10.13
N VAL A 152 -1.33 -2.91 -9.17
CA VAL A 152 -0.13 -3.72 -9.41
C VAL A 152 -0.26 -5.11 -8.80
N PRO A 153 0.50 -6.11 -9.28
CA PRO A 153 0.58 -7.42 -8.62
C PRO A 153 1.22 -7.34 -7.23
N VAL A 154 0.95 -8.38 -6.43
CA VAL A 154 1.63 -8.63 -5.14
C VAL A 154 2.59 -9.79 -5.30
N ALA A 155 3.80 -9.64 -4.79
CA ALA A 155 4.76 -10.72 -4.62
C ALA A 155 5.02 -10.97 -3.13
N VAL A 156 4.94 -12.24 -2.71
CA VAL A 156 5.08 -12.62 -1.30
C VAL A 156 6.42 -13.33 -1.10
N VAL A 157 7.26 -12.75 -0.25
CA VAL A 157 8.50 -13.34 0.24
C VAL A 157 8.16 -14.36 1.34
N ARG A 158 8.73 -15.56 1.21
CA ARG A 158 8.56 -16.69 2.11
C ARG A 158 9.74 -16.79 3.07
N ARG A 159 9.50 -17.25 4.30
CA ARG A 159 10.57 -17.56 5.27
C ARG A 159 11.14 -18.97 5.08
N ASP A 160 10.34 -19.85 4.49
CA ASP A 160 10.73 -21.22 4.15
C ASP A 160 10.56 -21.49 2.67
N HIS A 161 11.50 -22.24 2.07
CA HIS A 161 11.38 -22.67 0.69
C HIS A 161 10.26 -23.72 0.56
N ARG A 162 9.34 -23.52 -0.38
CA ARG A 162 8.32 -24.50 -0.74
C ARG A 162 8.51 -24.98 -2.17
N VAL A 163 8.62 -26.30 -2.35
CA VAL A 163 8.80 -26.95 -3.66
C VAL A 163 7.73 -26.53 -4.68
N THR A 164 6.52 -26.23 -4.19
CA THR A 164 5.38 -25.79 -5.02
C THR A 164 5.59 -24.44 -5.72
N GLU A 165 6.59 -23.64 -5.34
CA GLU A 165 6.85 -22.32 -5.93
C GLU A 165 7.86 -22.33 -7.10
N GLY A 166 8.42 -23.51 -7.42
CA GLY A 166 9.39 -23.68 -8.50
C GLY A 166 10.73 -23.00 -8.20
N ALA A 167 11.41 -22.50 -9.25
CA ALA A 167 12.70 -21.85 -9.10
C ALA A 167 12.58 -20.55 -8.27
N SER A 168 13.35 -20.47 -7.18
CA SER A 168 13.37 -19.32 -6.27
C SER A 168 14.75 -18.70 -6.16
N VAL A 169 14.78 -17.44 -5.73
CA VAL A 169 15.98 -16.78 -5.21
C VAL A 169 15.84 -16.74 -3.68
N SER A 170 16.95 -16.98 -2.98
CA SER A 170 16.97 -17.01 -1.52
C SER A 170 18.16 -16.22 -0.99
N ILE A 171 17.97 -15.55 0.14
CA ILE A 171 19.06 -14.90 0.88
C ILE A 171 18.96 -15.25 2.37
N HIS A 172 20.06 -15.04 3.09
CA HIS A 172 20.09 -15.08 4.54
C HIS A 172 20.11 -13.66 5.11
N TYR A 173 19.42 -13.44 6.22
CA TYR A 173 19.39 -12.17 6.93
C TYR A 173 19.33 -12.39 8.44
N ILE A 174 19.70 -11.37 9.21
CA ILE A 174 19.59 -11.42 10.68
C ILE A 174 18.24 -10.83 11.08
N SER A 175 17.38 -11.65 11.68
CA SER A 175 16.09 -11.18 12.17
C SER A 175 16.27 -10.29 13.39
N GLY A 176 15.64 -9.10 13.36
CA GLY A 176 15.71 -8.15 14.47
C GLY A 176 14.97 -8.61 15.73
N SER A 177 13.99 -9.51 15.59
CA SER A 177 13.21 -10.06 16.71
C SER A 177 13.92 -11.22 17.40
N GLU A 178 14.49 -12.14 16.62
CA GLU A 178 15.06 -13.39 17.13
C GLU A 178 16.59 -13.36 17.27
N ARG A 179 17.26 -12.34 16.71
CA ARG A 179 18.73 -12.24 16.63
C ARG A 179 19.39 -13.51 16.08
N ARG A 180 18.69 -14.20 15.17
CA ARG A 180 19.13 -15.42 14.50
C ARG A 180 19.17 -15.17 12.99
N ILE A 181 20.00 -15.96 12.32
CA ILE A 181 20.02 -16.02 10.86
C ILE A 181 18.71 -16.70 10.43
N GLN A 182 17.94 -15.99 9.63
CA GLN A 182 16.75 -16.50 8.96
C GLN A 182 17.00 -16.49 7.46
N THR A 183 16.27 -17.34 6.75
CA THR A 183 16.27 -17.37 5.29
C THR A 183 15.00 -16.70 4.80
N MET A 184 15.09 -16.02 3.67
CA MET A 184 13.89 -15.60 2.94
C MET A 184 14.05 -15.91 1.47
N SER A 185 12.95 -16.22 0.79
CA SER A 185 12.94 -16.60 -0.61
C SER A 185 11.74 -16.07 -1.36
N ILE A 186 11.89 -15.89 -2.67
CA ILE A 186 10.82 -15.47 -3.57
C ILE A 186 10.91 -16.25 -4.88
N SER A 187 9.77 -16.70 -5.40
CA SER A 187 9.72 -17.35 -6.71
C SER A 187 10.15 -16.40 -7.81
N LYS A 188 10.99 -16.88 -8.75
CA LYS A 188 11.39 -16.11 -9.93
C LYS A 188 10.21 -15.73 -10.82
N ARG A 189 9.08 -16.45 -10.71
CA ARG A 189 7.84 -16.16 -11.46
C ARG A 189 7.02 -15.05 -10.81
N ALA A 190 7.18 -14.82 -9.52
CA ALA A 190 6.40 -13.84 -8.77
C ALA A 190 6.99 -12.42 -8.83
N MET A 191 8.29 -12.30 -9.10
CA MET A 191 8.99 -11.02 -9.11
C MET A 191 9.50 -10.67 -10.51
N PRO A 192 8.96 -9.62 -11.17
CA PRO A 192 9.48 -9.18 -12.47
C PRO A 192 10.88 -8.56 -12.33
N GLN A 193 11.72 -8.81 -13.34
CA GLN A 193 13.07 -8.23 -13.42
C GLN A 193 13.00 -6.72 -13.57
N ARG A 194 13.91 -5.99 -12.91
CA ARG A 194 14.04 -4.52 -12.97
C ARG A 194 12.78 -3.75 -12.57
N ALA A 195 11.84 -4.40 -11.89
CA ALA A 195 10.62 -3.76 -11.47
C ALA A 195 10.88 -2.70 -10.40
N ARG A 196 10.06 -1.65 -10.41
CA ARG A 196 10.02 -0.68 -9.32
C ARG A 196 9.05 -1.17 -8.24
N ALA A 197 9.61 -1.56 -7.09
CA ALA A 197 8.90 -2.27 -6.02
C ALA A 197 8.56 -1.36 -4.84
N LEU A 198 7.37 -1.53 -4.28
CA LEU A 198 6.99 -1.00 -2.96
C LEU A 198 7.01 -2.14 -1.94
N VAL A 199 7.81 -2.04 -0.89
CA VAL A 199 7.79 -3.03 0.20
C VAL A 199 6.72 -2.64 1.21
N VAL A 200 5.81 -3.55 1.56
CA VAL A 200 4.75 -3.33 2.55
C VAL A 200 4.90 -4.30 3.72
N ASP A 201 4.89 -3.80 4.96
CA ASP A 201 4.96 -4.62 6.18
C ASP A 201 3.98 -4.12 7.26
N ASP A 202 3.62 -4.98 8.21
CA ASP A 202 2.74 -4.59 9.31
C ASP A 202 3.47 -3.81 10.41
N PHE A 203 4.67 -4.27 10.78
CA PHE A 203 5.40 -3.72 11.91
C PHE A 203 6.89 -3.58 11.63
N MET A 204 7.45 -2.40 11.88
CA MET A 204 8.88 -2.16 11.74
C MET A 204 9.53 -1.65 13.02
N LYS A 205 10.48 -2.43 13.55
CA LYS A 205 11.41 -1.97 14.60
C LYS A 205 12.63 -1.29 14.00
N ALA A 206 13.74 -2.01 13.82
CA ALA A 206 14.95 -1.48 13.19
C ALA A 206 14.94 -1.56 11.65
N GLY A 207 13.97 -2.28 11.05
CA GLY A 207 13.90 -2.46 9.60
C GLY A 207 14.74 -3.62 9.05
N ALA A 208 15.19 -4.57 9.89
CA ALA A 208 16.02 -5.69 9.45
C ALA A 208 15.32 -6.58 8.40
N THR A 209 14.03 -6.87 8.58
CA THR A 209 13.21 -7.60 7.61
C THR A 209 13.12 -6.85 6.29
N ALA A 210 12.75 -5.56 6.33
CA ALA A 210 12.67 -4.71 5.15
C ALA A 210 14.03 -4.63 4.41
N LYS A 211 15.14 -4.52 5.15
CA LYS A 211 16.49 -4.55 4.57
C LYS A 211 16.81 -5.90 3.93
N GLY A 212 16.40 -7.01 4.53
CA GLY A 212 16.46 -8.33 3.93
C GLY A 212 15.71 -8.36 2.60
N VAL A 213 14.46 -7.88 2.56
CA VAL A 213 13.70 -7.79 1.31
C VAL A 213 14.41 -6.93 0.28
N VAL A 214 14.92 -5.75 0.65
CA VAL A 214 15.69 -4.89 -0.27
C VAL A 214 16.87 -5.65 -0.89
N ASN A 215 17.63 -6.38 -0.08
CA ASN A 215 18.76 -7.18 -0.58
C ASN A 215 18.29 -8.33 -1.48
N LEU A 216 17.18 -8.99 -1.15
CA LEU A 216 16.59 -10.05 -1.98
C LEU A 216 16.15 -9.52 -3.35
N LEU A 217 15.56 -8.32 -3.37
CA LEU A 217 15.08 -7.69 -4.60
C LEU A 217 16.22 -7.19 -5.49
N ALA A 218 17.40 -6.92 -4.93
CA ALA A 218 18.60 -6.59 -5.71
C ALA A 218 19.03 -7.72 -6.66
N GLU A 219 18.76 -8.99 -6.30
CA GLU A 219 18.99 -10.17 -7.15
C GLU A 219 18.09 -10.21 -8.41
N PHE A 220 17.05 -9.36 -8.45
CA PHE A 220 16.16 -9.16 -9.60
C PHE A 220 16.44 -7.84 -10.33
N GLU A 221 17.55 -7.16 -10.01
CA GLU A 221 17.87 -5.80 -10.45
C GLU A 221 16.72 -4.80 -10.16
N ALA A 222 15.85 -5.11 -9.20
CA ALA A 222 14.66 -4.33 -8.91
C ALA A 222 15.02 -3.08 -8.09
N GLN A 223 14.32 -1.98 -8.38
CA GLN A 223 14.46 -0.73 -7.64
C GLN A 223 13.41 -0.68 -6.53
N VAL A 224 13.84 -0.58 -5.27
CA VAL A 224 12.90 -0.33 -4.17
C VAL A 224 12.57 1.16 -4.13
N ALA A 225 11.32 1.50 -4.46
CA ALA A 225 10.81 2.88 -4.45
C ALA A 225 10.45 3.39 -3.06
N GLY A 226 10.39 2.48 -2.08
CA GLY A 226 10.22 2.81 -0.67
C GLY A 226 9.66 1.64 0.12
N VAL A 227 9.51 1.87 1.43
CA VAL A 227 8.92 0.92 2.37
C VAL A 227 7.70 1.56 3.01
N ALA A 228 6.56 0.88 3.04
CA ALA A 228 5.33 1.30 3.67
C ALA A 228 5.01 0.37 4.84
N VAL A 229 4.85 0.91 6.05
CA VAL A 229 4.56 0.09 7.23
C VAL A 229 3.38 0.61 8.03
N PHE A 230 2.56 -0.28 8.59
CA PHE A 230 1.42 0.16 9.39
C PHE A 230 1.90 0.88 10.66
N VAL A 231 2.79 0.24 11.41
CA VAL A 231 3.42 0.82 12.61
C VAL A 231 4.94 0.74 12.51
N ALA A 232 5.62 1.85 12.76
CA ALA A 232 7.07 1.87 13.00
C ALA A 232 7.36 2.26 14.46
N THR A 233 8.39 1.70 15.07
CA THR A 233 8.84 2.16 16.39
C THR A 233 9.58 3.49 16.28
N GLN A 234 9.52 4.33 17.32
CA GLN A 234 10.35 5.54 17.41
C GLN A 234 11.83 5.19 17.54
N GLU A 235 12.15 4.12 18.27
CA GLU A 235 13.51 3.65 18.49
C GLU A 235 13.78 2.28 17.82
N PRO A 236 14.94 2.09 17.18
CA PRO A 236 16.00 3.08 16.94
C PRO A 236 15.52 4.18 15.97
N ALA A 237 16.03 5.40 16.13
CA ALA A 237 15.67 6.53 15.28
C ALA A 237 16.15 6.30 13.83
N GLU A 238 17.40 5.85 13.67
CA GLU A 238 17.92 5.42 12.40
C GLU A 238 17.43 4.01 12.06
N LYS A 239 16.70 3.90 10.95
CA LYS A 239 16.25 2.62 10.40
C LYS A 239 17.27 2.08 9.40
N LEU A 240 17.27 0.77 9.22
CA LEU A 240 18.13 0.08 8.25
C LEU A 240 17.71 0.30 6.79
N VAL A 241 16.59 0.99 6.56
CA VAL A 241 16.08 1.39 5.25
C VAL A 241 16.03 2.92 5.16
N PRO A 242 16.53 3.52 4.07
CA PRO A 242 16.71 4.96 3.98
C PRO A 242 15.41 5.73 3.74
N GLU A 243 14.43 5.13 3.05
CA GLU A 243 13.16 5.76 2.71
C GLU A 243 12.00 4.85 3.13
N TYR A 244 11.21 5.31 4.09
CA TYR A 244 10.00 4.63 4.51
C TYR A 244 8.89 5.61 4.89
N VAL A 245 7.67 5.10 4.82
CA VAL A 245 6.44 5.74 5.27
C VAL A 245 5.79 4.83 6.30
N SER A 246 5.45 5.37 7.46
CA SER A 246 4.60 4.66 8.43
C SER A 246 3.27 5.38 8.58
N LEU A 247 2.19 4.66 8.94
CA LEU A 247 0.92 5.32 9.29
C LEU A 247 0.92 5.76 10.76
N PHE A 248 1.58 4.98 11.62
CA PHE A 248 1.68 5.25 13.05
C PHE A 248 3.11 5.06 13.55
N THR A 249 3.43 5.82 14.59
CA THR A 249 4.70 5.74 15.31
C THR A 249 4.44 5.26 16.73
N LEU A 250 5.08 4.16 17.10
CA LEU A 250 5.00 3.55 18.43
C LEU A 250 6.19 4.01 19.28
N GLY A 251 5.90 4.65 20.41
CA GLY A 251 6.91 5.01 21.41
C GLY A 251 7.48 3.79 22.14
N PRO A 252 8.43 3.98 23.06
CA PRO A 252 8.97 2.90 23.89
C PRO A 252 7.86 2.17 24.63
N LEU A 253 7.81 0.84 24.50
CA LEU A 253 6.91 0.00 25.29
C LEU A 253 7.58 -0.33 26.62
N GLN A 254 6.98 0.09 27.73
CA GLN A 254 7.39 -0.31 29.08
C GLN A 254 6.24 -1.04 29.76
N GLU A 255 6.54 -2.16 30.42
CA GLU A 255 5.56 -2.88 31.24
C GLU A 255 5.03 -1.95 32.34
N GLY A 256 3.71 -1.72 32.35
CA GLY A 256 3.03 -0.86 33.32
C GLY A 256 2.91 0.63 32.94
N ALA A 257 3.59 1.12 31.91
CA ALA A 257 3.56 2.55 31.53
C ALA A 257 2.55 2.89 30.40
N GLY A 258 1.81 1.90 29.91
CA GLY A 258 0.85 2.05 28.82
C GLY A 258 1.48 2.05 27.43
N VAL A 259 0.66 2.17 26.39
CA VAL A 259 1.09 2.20 25.00
C VAL A 259 1.03 3.65 24.49
N ILE A 260 2.16 4.17 24.00
CA ILE A 260 2.22 5.48 23.36
C ILE A 260 2.20 5.26 21.85
N LEU A 261 1.06 5.52 21.22
CA LEU A 261 0.91 5.45 19.76
C LEU A 261 0.45 6.82 19.24
N ALA A 262 1.13 7.32 18.21
CA ALA A 262 0.77 8.55 17.54
C ALA A 262 0.65 8.32 16.03
N PRO A 263 -0.18 9.09 15.30
CA PRO A 263 -0.08 9.16 13.85
C PRO A 263 1.33 9.57 13.43
N ALA A 264 1.86 8.94 12.40
CA ALA A 264 3.14 9.35 11.84
C ALA A 264 3.03 10.76 11.24
N LEU A 265 4.11 11.54 11.31
CA LEU A 265 4.16 12.83 10.65
C LEU A 265 3.96 12.63 9.14
N PRO A 266 3.20 13.51 8.46
CA PRO A 266 3.02 13.41 7.02
C PRO A 266 4.39 13.43 6.35
N VAL A 267 4.59 12.48 5.43
CA VAL A 267 5.76 12.46 4.55
C VAL A 267 5.75 13.79 3.80
N GLN A 268 6.78 14.60 3.99
CA GLN A 268 6.94 15.82 3.21
C GLN A 268 7.07 15.41 1.74
N SER A 269 6.04 15.73 0.96
CA SER A 269 5.98 15.55 -0.50
C SER A 269 7.00 16.44 -1.20
#